data_AF-A0A0D0CQB7-F1
#
_entry.id   AF-A0A0D0CQB7-F1
#
_cell.length_a   1.000
_cell.length_b   1.000
_cell.length_c   1.000
_cell.angle_alpha   90.00
_cell.angle_beta   90.00
_cell.angle_gamma   90.00
#
_symmetry.space_group_name_H-M   'P 1'
#
loop_
_entity.id
_entity.type
_entity.pdbx_description
1 polymer ?
#
loop_
_entity_poly.entity_id
_entity_poly.type
_entity_poly.pdbx_seq_one_letter_code
_entity_poly.pdbx_strand_id
1 'polypeptide(L)'
;MHKISKLWSVWICWQGRQHLEFKAMHDKYGPVVRTGPNEISIIDPSAINSVLGAGGLPKGKYYLARQDERAPSNLLSLSGEEHASRRKVWNRALNSDALEEYNEILVKNASQLAEGIQATSERNGEVDLTEWFNFFSFDFMADFV
;
A
#
# COMPACT_ATOMS: atom_id res chain seq x y z
N MET A 1 -8.69 22.26 -15.87
CA MET A 1 -9.06 20.90 -16.35
C MET A 1 -9.68 20.02 -15.26
N HIS A 2 -9.09 19.89 -14.07
CA HIS A 2 -9.60 19.03 -12.98
C HIS A 2 -11.04 19.29 -12.51
N LYS A 3 -11.61 20.48 -12.79
CA LYS A 3 -13.00 20.82 -12.40
C LYS A 3 -14.07 20.12 -13.25
N ILE A 4 -13.74 19.73 -14.49
CA ILE A 4 -14.73 19.29 -15.49
C ILE A 4 -14.70 17.77 -15.67
N SER A 5 -13.51 17.17 -15.75
CA SER A 5 -13.38 15.72 -15.96
C SER A 5 -12.11 15.16 -15.31
N LYS A 6 -12.07 13.82 -15.14
CA LYS A 6 -10.89 13.08 -14.67
C LYS A 6 -9.93 12.66 -15.80
N LEU A 7 -10.21 12.97 -17.07
CA LEU A 7 -9.39 12.51 -18.21
C LEU A 7 -7.93 12.94 -18.07
N TRP A 8 -7.69 14.16 -17.59
CA TRP A 8 -6.34 14.63 -17.30
C TRP A 8 -5.66 13.81 -16.19
N SER A 9 -6.38 13.51 -15.10
CA SER A 9 -5.85 12.68 -14.00
C SER A 9 -5.53 11.26 -14.45
N VAL A 10 -6.31 10.70 -15.39
CA VAL A 10 -6.03 9.40 -16.03
C VAL A 10 -4.76 9.47 -16.87
N TRP A 11 -4.60 10.54 -17.66
CA TRP A 11 -3.41 10.73 -18.51
C TRP A 11 -2.11 10.84 -17.70
N ILE A 12 -2.08 11.66 -16.64
CA ILE A 12 -0.90 11.77 -15.75
C ILE A 12 -0.61 10.47 -14.99
N CYS A 13 -1.66 9.71 -14.64
CA CYS A 13 -1.54 8.42 -13.98
C CYS A 13 -0.96 7.38 -14.93
N TRP A 14 -1.41 7.35 -16.18
CA TRP A 14 -0.88 6.46 -17.22
C TRP A 14 0.61 6.71 -17.50
N GLN A 15 1.07 7.96 -17.37
CA GLN A 15 2.49 8.31 -17.47
C GLN A 15 3.31 7.99 -16.20
N GLY A 16 2.67 7.56 -15.11
CA GLY A 16 3.34 7.33 -13.82
C GLY A 16 3.78 8.61 -13.08
N ARG A 17 3.33 9.79 -13.52
CA ARG A 17 3.79 11.09 -13.02
C ARG A 17 2.83 11.77 -12.05
N GLN A 18 1.76 11.10 -11.65
CA GLN A 18 0.71 11.66 -10.78
C GLN A 18 1.27 12.28 -9.50
N HIS A 19 2.23 11.63 -8.84
CA HIS A 19 2.82 12.09 -7.59
C HIS A 19 3.59 13.42 -7.75
N LEU A 20 4.27 13.61 -8.88
CA LEU A 20 4.99 14.86 -9.21
C LEU A 20 4.00 16.00 -9.43
N GLU A 21 2.92 15.74 -10.17
CA GLU A 21 1.87 16.72 -10.43
C GLU A 21 1.14 17.12 -9.14
N PHE A 22 0.84 16.16 -8.27
CA PHE A 22 0.20 16.43 -6.99
C PHE A 22 1.11 17.27 -6.10
N LYS A 23 2.41 16.94 -6.05
CA LYS A 23 3.39 17.76 -5.34
C LYS A 23 3.43 19.19 -5.89
N ALA A 24 3.56 19.36 -7.20
CA ALA A 24 3.61 20.68 -7.83
C ALA A 24 2.35 21.51 -7.57
N MET A 25 1.17 20.86 -7.54
CA MET A 25 -0.08 21.52 -7.15
C MET A 25 -0.06 21.98 -5.71
N HIS A 26 0.39 21.14 -4.77
CA HIS A 26 0.46 21.51 -3.37
C HIS A 26 1.50 22.60 -3.09
N ASP A 27 2.66 22.55 -3.76
CA ASP A 27 3.68 23.61 -3.67
C ASP A 27 3.12 24.97 -4.14
N LYS A 28 2.23 24.97 -5.14
CA LYS A 28 1.68 26.19 -5.74
C LYS A 28 0.42 26.72 -5.05
N TYR A 29 -0.49 25.84 -4.66
CA TYR A 29 -1.84 26.20 -4.18
C TYR A 29 -2.05 25.94 -2.69
N GLY A 30 -1.09 25.30 -2.02
CA GLY A 30 -1.12 25.03 -0.59
C GLY A 30 -1.67 23.64 -0.22
N PRO A 31 -2.07 23.45 1.05
CA PRO A 31 -2.25 22.13 1.62
C PRO A 31 -3.50 21.37 1.15
N VAL A 32 -4.46 22.06 0.52
CA VAL A 32 -5.70 21.46 0.02
C VAL A 32 -5.88 21.82 -1.45
N VAL A 33 -5.86 20.82 -2.33
CA VAL A 33 -6.01 21.03 -3.79
C VAL A 33 -7.07 20.12 -4.36
N ARG A 34 -7.77 20.59 -5.40
CA ARG A 34 -8.78 19.80 -6.11
C ARG A 34 -8.15 19.08 -7.30
N THR A 35 -8.11 17.74 -7.24
CA THR A 35 -7.50 16.87 -8.26
C THR A 35 -8.52 16.29 -9.24
N GLY A 36 -9.81 16.43 -8.96
CA GLY A 36 -10.91 16.02 -9.84
C GLY A 36 -12.24 16.68 -9.48
N PRO A 37 -13.33 16.40 -10.22
CA PRO A 37 -14.63 17.02 -9.98
C PRO A 37 -15.16 16.79 -8.56
N ASN A 38 -14.97 15.57 -8.03
CA ASN A 38 -15.37 15.15 -6.67
C ASN A 38 -14.18 14.61 -5.88
N GLU A 39 -12.98 15.16 -6.09
CA GLU A 39 -11.75 14.68 -5.45
C GLU A 39 -10.91 15.85 -4.97
N ILE A 40 -10.45 15.74 -3.72
CA ILE A 40 -9.52 16.66 -3.09
C ILE A 40 -8.31 15.87 -2.58
N SER A 41 -7.13 16.46 -2.70
CA SER A 41 -5.90 15.98 -2.09
C SER A 41 -5.53 16.94 -0.96
N ILE A 42 -5.13 16.36 0.17
CA ILE A 42 -4.85 17.07 1.42
C ILE A 42 -3.49 16.59 1.92
N ILE A 43 -2.60 17.54 2.23
CA ILE A 43 -1.28 17.25 2.83
C ILE A 43 -1.13 17.84 4.25
N ASP A 44 -2.23 18.32 4.84
CA ASP A 44 -2.24 18.84 6.21
C ASP A 44 -2.24 17.69 7.23
N PRO A 45 -1.21 17.58 8.10
CA PRO A 45 -1.16 16.55 9.13
C PRO A 45 -2.33 16.61 10.12
N SER A 46 -2.92 17.79 10.36
CA SER A 46 -4.05 17.90 11.30
C SER A 46 -5.30 17.20 10.78
N ALA A 47 -5.41 16.98 9.46
CA ALA A 47 -6.54 16.29 8.84
C ALA A 47 -6.50 14.77 9.02
N ILE A 48 -5.36 14.18 9.42
CA ILE A 48 -5.19 12.72 9.51
C ILE A 48 -6.26 12.10 10.41
N ASN A 49 -6.45 12.63 11.62
CA ASN A 49 -7.43 12.07 12.56
C ASN A 49 -8.87 12.28 12.08
N SER A 50 -9.19 13.44 11.53
CA SER A 50 -10.55 13.73 11.04
C SER A 50 -10.92 12.93 9.79
N VAL A 51 -9.94 12.56 8.96
CA VAL A 51 -10.17 11.80 7.72
C VAL A 51 -10.00 10.29 7.93
N LEU A 52 -8.91 9.86 8.56
CA LEU A 52 -8.50 8.45 8.67
C LEU A 52 -8.66 7.87 10.09
N GLY A 53 -8.90 8.70 11.10
CA GLY A 53 -9.01 8.28 12.49
C GLY A 53 -10.31 7.54 12.81
N ALA A 54 -10.44 7.09 14.06
CA ALA A 54 -11.66 6.46 14.56
C ALA A 54 -12.82 7.46 14.51
N GLY A 55 -13.84 7.16 13.70
CA GLY A 55 -14.96 8.08 13.45
C GLY A 55 -14.68 9.13 12.37
N GLY A 56 -13.58 9.00 11.62
CA GLY A 56 -13.28 9.81 10.44
C GLY A 56 -14.23 9.53 9.26
N LEU A 57 -13.84 9.99 8.07
CA LEU A 57 -14.68 9.86 6.89
C LEU A 57 -14.85 8.40 6.47
N PRO A 58 -16.08 7.99 6.04
CA PRO A 58 -16.28 6.65 5.54
C PRO A 58 -15.49 6.43 4.25
N LYS A 59 -15.10 5.17 4.01
CA LYS A 59 -14.42 4.79 2.77
C LYS A 59 -15.32 5.10 1.56
N GLY A 60 -14.79 5.86 0.61
CA GLY A 60 -15.53 6.23 -0.59
C GLY A 60 -15.61 5.10 -1.63
N LYS A 61 -16.44 5.31 -2.66
CA LYS A 61 -16.63 4.37 -3.79
C LYS A 61 -15.34 3.98 -4.52
N TYR A 62 -14.27 4.76 -4.36
CA TYR A 62 -12.96 4.47 -4.93
C TYR A 62 -12.41 3.09 -4.52
N TYR A 63 -12.71 2.63 -3.30
CA TYR A 63 -12.27 1.31 -2.85
C TYR A 63 -13.02 0.16 -3.52
N LEU A 64 -14.26 0.40 -3.97
CA LEU A 64 -15.06 -0.60 -4.68
C LEU A 64 -14.54 -0.83 -6.11
N ALA A 65 -13.99 0.20 -6.75
CA ALA A 65 -13.44 0.10 -8.11
C ALA A 65 -12.22 -0.85 -8.22
N ARG A 66 -11.66 -1.26 -7.08
CA ARG A 66 -10.51 -2.19 -7.00
C ARG A 66 -10.87 -3.56 -6.46
N GLN A 67 -12.17 -3.81 -6.26
CA GLN A 67 -12.65 -5.10 -5.83
C GLN A 67 -12.85 -6.01 -7.05
N ASP A 68 -12.41 -7.25 -6.94
CA ASP A 68 -12.81 -8.30 -7.87
C ASP A 68 -14.24 -8.73 -7.54
N GLU A 69 -15.16 -8.58 -8.49
CA GLU A 69 -16.57 -8.97 -8.35
C GLU A 69 -16.73 -10.49 -8.12
N ARG A 70 -15.72 -11.29 -8.45
CA ARG A 70 -15.72 -12.75 -8.27
C ARG A 70 -15.12 -13.19 -6.93
N ALA A 71 -14.52 -12.29 -6.17
CA ALA A 71 -13.86 -12.60 -4.90
C ALA A 71 -14.59 -11.95 -3.71
N PRO A 72 -14.47 -12.52 -2.49
CA PRO A 72 -14.95 -11.86 -1.28
C PRO A 72 -14.33 -10.47 -1.11
N SER A 73 -15.12 -9.53 -0.57
CA SER A 73 -14.64 -8.18 -0.24
C SER A 73 -13.38 -8.23 0.62
N ASN A 74 -12.34 -7.51 0.18
CA ASN A 74 -11.09 -7.41 0.92
C ASN A 74 -11.22 -6.41 2.08
N LEU A 75 -10.25 -6.44 3.00
CA LEU A 75 -10.26 -5.55 4.16
C LEU A 75 -10.24 -4.06 3.79
N LEU A 76 -9.71 -3.72 2.61
CA LEU A 76 -9.65 -2.34 2.14
C LEU A 76 -11.03 -1.84 1.69
N SER A 77 -11.89 -2.67 1.10
CA SER A 77 -13.24 -2.27 0.68
C SER A 77 -14.30 -2.38 1.77
N LEU A 78 -14.15 -3.29 2.73
CA LEU A 78 -15.10 -3.47 3.83
C LEU A 78 -15.20 -2.24 4.75
N SER A 79 -16.38 -2.04 5.35
CA SER A 79 -16.67 -1.01 6.36
C SER A 79 -17.53 -1.55 7.50
N GLY A 80 -17.62 -0.82 8.62
CA GLY A 80 -18.51 -1.16 9.73
C GLY A 80 -18.17 -2.48 10.42
N GLU A 81 -19.20 -3.24 10.79
CA GLU A 81 -19.08 -4.48 11.56
C GLU A 81 -18.35 -5.60 10.79
N GLU A 82 -18.63 -5.75 9.48
CA GLU A 82 -17.93 -6.74 8.64
C GLU A 82 -16.43 -6.48 8.60
N HIS A 83 -16.04 -5.20 8.46
CA HIS A 83 -14.64 -4.81 8.54
C HIS A 83 -14.04 -5.11 9.91
N ALA A 84 -14.74 -4.76 11.00
CA ALA A 84 -14.26 -5.02 12.36
C ALA A 84 -14.06 -6.52 12.63
N SER A 85 -15.02 -7.34 12.21
CA SER A 85 -14.97 -8.80 12.31
C SER A 85 -13.78 -9.38 11.54
N ARG A 86 -13.63 -8.99 10.25
CA ARG A 86 -12.49 -9.44 9.43
C ARG A 86 -11.15 -8.95 9.98
N ARG A 87 -11.08 -7.71 10.47
CA ARG A 87 -9.87 -7.12 11.04
C ARG A 87 -9.41 -7.81 12.32
N LYS A 88 -10.32 -8.39 13.10
CA LYS A 88 -9.97 -9.08 14.36
C LYS A 88 -8.97 -10.22 14.15
N VAL A 89 -9.11 -10.97 13.05
CA VAL A 89 -8.19 -12.07 12.70
C VAL A 89 -6.80 -11.51 12.40
N TRP A 90 -6.72 -10.48 11.55
CA TRP A 90 -5.46 -9.81 11.22
C TRP A 90 -4.78 -9.18 12.43
N ASN A 91 -5.55 -8.52 13.31
CA ASN A 91 -5.00 -7.94 14.54
C ASN A 91 -4.40 -9.01 15.47
N ARG A 92 -4.91 -10.24 15.47
CA ARG A 92 -4.33 -11.34 16.24
C ARG A 92 -3.06 -11.87 15.57
N ALA A 93 -3.07 -12.05 14.26
CA ALA A 93 -1.92 -12.56 13.51
C ALA A 93 -0.75 -11.55 13.44
N LEU A 94 -1.03 -10.25 13.55
CA LEU A 94 -0.03 -9.18 13.42
C LEU A 94 0.12 -8.35 14.71
N ASN A 95 -0.14 -8.96 15.88
CA ASN A 95 0.20 -8.34 17.15
C ASN A 95 1.69 -8.58 17.49
N SER A 96 2.21 -7.86 18.49
CA SER A 96 3.62 -7.93 18.87
C SER A 96 4.05 -9.36 19.24
N ASP A 97 3.22 -10.10 19.97
CA ASP A 97 3.53 -11.46 20.42
C ASP A 97 3.63 -12.43 19.23
N ALA A 98 2.70 -12.38 18.28
CA ALA A 98 2.75 -13.19 17.07
C ALA A 98 3.94 -12.82 16.17
N LEU A 99 4.28 -11.52 16.09
CA LEU A 99 5.45 -11.07 15.34
C LEU A 99 6.77 -11.61 15.93
N GLU A 100 6.83 -11.81 17.24
CA GLU A 100 7.99 -12.44 17.90
C GLU A 100 8.14 -13.92 17.48
N GLU A 101 7.02 -14.65 17.37
CA GLU A 101 7.02 -16.04 16.87
C GLU A 101 7.53 -16.14 15.43
N TYR A 102 7.30 -15.12 14.59
CA TYR A 102 7.78 -15.10 13.21
C TYR A 102 9.25 -14.71 13.05
N ASN A 103 9.92 -14.31 14.13
CA ASN A 103 11.30 -13.85 14.04
C ASN A 103 12.24 -14.94 13.52
N GLU A 104 12.02 -16.21 13.88
CA GLU A 104 12.83 -17.33 13.38
C GLU A 104 12.68 -17.50 11.86
N ILE A 105 11.44 -17.40 11.35
CA ILE A 105 11.14 -17.47 9.92
C ILE A 105 11.79 -16.31 9.18
N LEU A 106 11.69 -15.10 9.73
CA LEU A 106 12.28 -13.90 9.14
C LEU A 106 13.80 -14.01 9.07
N VAL A 107 14.45 -14.43 10.15
CA VAL A 107 15.91 -14.59 10.22
C VAL A 107 16.38 -15.65 9.23
N LYS A 108 15.68 -16.79 9.13
CA LYS A 108 15.96 -17.84 8.15
C LYS A 108 15.90 -17.29 6.72
N ASN A 109 14.78 -16.67 6.33
CA ASN A 109 14.58 -16.13 4.98
C ASN A 109 15.57 -15.00 4.66
N ALA A 110 15.89 -14.14 5.63
CA ALA A 110 16.88 -13.07 5.45
C ALA A 110 18.31 -13.63 5.28
N SER A 111 18.64 -14.72 5.97
CA SER A 111 19.92 -15.41 5.81
C SER A 111 20.03 -16.02 4.41
N GLN A 112 18.98 -16.70 3.94
CA GLN A 112 18.92 -17.25 2.58
C GLN A 112 19.04 -16.17 1.49
N LEU A 113 18.42 -15.01 1.70
CA LEU A 113 18.57 -13.86 0.82
C LEU A 113 20.04 -13.39 0.76
N ALA A 114 20.69 -13.23 1.92
CA ALA A 114 22.08 -12.78 1.99
C ALA A 114 23.04 -13.79 1.34
N GLU A 115 22.90 -15.08 1.64
CA GLU A 115 23.67 -16.17 1.05
C GLU A 115 23.47 -16.24 -0.47
N GLY A 116 22.23 -16.10 -0.93
CA GLY A 116 21.88 -16.12 -2.35
C GLY A 116 22.46 -14.95 -3.13
N ILE A 117 22.40 -13.74 -2.57
CA ILE A 117 23.04 -12.55 -3.14
C ILE A 117 24.55 -12.74 -3.22
N GLN A 118 25.18 -13.21 -2.14
CA GLN A 118 26.63 -13.43 -2.10
C GLN A 118 27.07 -14.45 -3.16
N ALA A 119 26.43 -15.62 -3.20
CA ALA A 119 26.75 -16.67 -4.16
C ALA A 119 26.54 -16.22 -5.63
N THR A 120 25.50 -15.43 -5.89
CA THR A 120 25.24 -14.87 -7.23
C THR A 120 26.30 -13.84 -7.61
N SER A 121 26.68 -12.97 -6.67
CA SER A 121 27.72 -11.98 -6.88
C SER A 121 29.07 -12.63 -7.18
N GLU A 122 29.43 -13.70 -6.45
CA GLU A 122 30.68 -14.42 -6.66
C GLU A 122 30.72 -15.13 -8.02
N ARG A 123 29.57 -15.61 -8.50
CA ARG A 123 29.45 -16.33 -9.78
C ARG A 123 29.40 -15.41 -11.00
N ASN A 124 28.63 -14.33 -10.92
CA ASN A 124 28.28 -13.50 -12.08
C ASN A 124 28.90 -12.09 -12.04
N GLY A 125 29.44 -11.65 -10.90
CA GLY A 125 29.97 -10.29 -10.71
C GLY A 125 28.92 -9.18 -10.55
N GLU A 126 27.64 -9.50 -10.81
CA GLU A 126 26.49 -8.60 -10.66
C GLU A 126 25.27 -9.37 -10.13
N VAL A 127 24.36 -8.65 -9.46
CA VAL A 127 23.16 -9.22 -8.85
C VAL A 127 21.95 -8.30 -9.11
N ASP A 128 20.86 -8.87 -9.62
CA ASP A 128 19.56 -8.18 -9.66
C ASP A 128 18.86 -8.27 -8.30
N LEU A 129 18.95 -7.20 -7.51
CA LEU A 129 18.30 -7.12 -6.20
C LEU A 129 16.77 -7.15 -6.29
N THR A 130 16.18 -6.72 -7.42
CA THR A 130 14.73 -6.75 -7.61
C THR A 130 14.23 -8.18 -7.61
N GLU A 131 14.92 -9.06 -8.33
CA GLU A 131 14.61 -10.48 -8.40
C GLU A 131 14.78 -11.14 -7.02
N TRP A 132 15.90 -10.90 -6.35
CA TRP A 132 16.16 -11.47 -5.02
C TRP A 132 15.17 -11.01 -3.95
N PHE A 133 14.74 -9.75 -3.96
CA PHE A 133 13.68 -9.28 -3.07
C PHE A 133 12.31 -9.87 -3.40
N ASN A 134 12.03 -10.18 -4.67
CA ASN A 134 10.82 -10.92 -5.04
C ASN A 134 10.85 -12.34 -4.48
N PHE A 135 11.98 -13.06 -4.58
CA PHE A 135 12.12 -14.40 -3.98
C PHE A 135 11.94 -14.35 -2.47
N PHE A 136 12.66 -13.46 -1.78
CA PHE A 136 12.52 -13.30 -0.33
C PHE A 136 11.07 -12.99 0.08
N SER A 137 10.40 -12.08 -0.62
CA SER A 137 9.01 -11.72 -0.27
C SER A 137 8.06 -12.89 -0.50
N PHE A 138 8.28 -13.70 -1.54
CA PHE A 138 7.46 -14.87 -1.83
C PHE A 138 7.68 -15.98 -0.80
N ASP A 139 8.94 -16.32 -0.51
CA ASP A 139 9.32 -17.36 0.44
C ASP A 139 8.89 -17.01 1.86
N PHE A 140 9.11 -15.75 2.28
CA PHE A 140 8.65 -15.27 3.58
C PHE A 140 7.12 -15.38 3.71
N MET A 141 6.36 -14.97 2.69
CA MET A 141 4.91 -15.07 2.71
C MET A 141 4.41 -16.52 2.64
N ALA A 142 5.17 -17.44 2.03
CA ALA A 142 4.84 -18.86 1.97
C ALA A 142 5.09 -19.56 3.32
N ASP A 143 6.20 -19.25 3.99
CA ASP A 143 6.50 -19.77 5.33
C ASP A 143 5.59 -19.14 6.42
N PHE A 144 5.02 -17.95 6.15
CA PHE A 144 4.12 -17.21 7.06
C PHE A 144 2.68 -17.77 7.12
N VAL A 145 2.22 -18.49 6.08
CA VAL A 145 0.81 -18.91 5.89
C VAL A 145 0.55 -20.35 6.36
#